data_AF-A0A2T0KJH5-F1
#
_entry.id   AF-A0A2T0KJH5-F1
#
_cell.length_a   1.000
_cell.length_b   1.000
_cell.length_c   1.000
_cell.angle_alpha   90.00
_cell.angle_beta   90.00
_cell.angle_gamma   90.00
#
_symmetry.space_group_name_H-M   'P 1'
#
loop_
_entity.id
_entity.type
_entity.pdbx_description
1 polymer ?
#
loop_
_entity_poly.entity_id
_entity_poly.type
_entity_poly.pdbx_seq_one_letter_code
_entity_poly.pdbx_strand_id
1 'polypeptide(L)'
;MSDLALAGVAYAEANWGRWVARCPRPLCTNALALDPGQNLFVCTGLGGCGIDAPVIWPADPQAIEAILEMRPVGRTRNWLPGETLEDLLAENAAHGCLTPEILALAGLAGERPVLLATLDGRAVGGILHQQLVAAGRREIGA
;
A
#
# COMPACT_ATOMS: atom_id res chain seq x y z
N MET A 1 8.79 8.67 9.95
CA MET A 1 8.89 9.52 8.74
C MET A 1 8.18 10.82 9.04
N SER A 2 8.70 11.95 8.56
CA SER A 2 8.23 13.30 8.90
C SER A 2 6.74 13.47 8.57
N ASP A 3 5.93 13.87 9.55
CA ASP A 3 4.47 14.11 9.43
C ASP A 3 4.07 15.34 8.58
N LEU A 4 4.95 15.80 7.67
CA LEU A 4 4.64 16.90 6.76
C LEU A 4 4.25 16.36 5.39
N ALA A 5 2.98 16.49 5.06
CA ALA A 5 2.53 16.42 3.68
C ALA A 5 3.24 17.51 2.85
N LEU A 6 3.86 17.10 1.76
CA LEU A 6 4.48 17.98 0.79
C LEU A 6 3.37 18.66 -0.03
N ALA A 7 3.34 19.98 -0.03
CA ALA A 7 2.40 20.72 -0.85
C ALA A 7 2.71 20.54 -2.34
N GLY A 8 1.67 20.41 -3.17
CA GLY A 8 1.82 20.34 -4.63
C GLY A 8 2.25 18.98 -5.19
N VAL A 9 2.31 17.92 -4.36
CA VAL A 9 2.58 16.55 -4.83
C VAL A 9 1.32 15.69 -4.74
N ALA A 10 1.18 14.74 -5.66
CA ALA A 10 0.09 13.79 -5.63
C ALA A 10 0.56 12.51 -4.93
N TYR A 11 -0.08 12.11 -3.84
CA TYR A 11 0.26 10.89 -3.13
C TYR A 11 -0.45 9.69 -3.77
N ALA A 12 0.29 8.61 -4.03
CA ALA A 12 -0.31 7.34 -4.41
C ALA A 12 -1.04 6.75 -3.20
N GLU A 13 -2.27 6.29 -3.39
CA GLU A 13 -3.08 5.58 -2.40
C GLU A 13 -3.64 4.30 -3.03
N ALA A 14 -3.83 3.25 -2.24
CA ALA A 14 -4.53 2.07 -2.74
C ALA A 14 -6.04 2.26 -2.53
N ASN A 15 -6.81 2.19 -3.62
CA ASN A 15 -8.25 2.31 -3.62
C ASN A 15 -8.86 1.11 -4.33
N TRP A 16 -9.62 0.30 -3.58
CA TRP A 16 -10.26 -0.92 -4.08
C TRP A 16 -9.28 -1.86 -4.82
N GLY A 17 -8.05 -1.97 -4.30
CA GLY A 17 -7.00 -2.82 -4.85
C GLY A 17 -6.31 -2.25 -6.10
N ARG A 18 -6.43 -0.95 -6.37
CA ARG A 18 -5.73 -0.24 -7.46
C ARG A 18 -4.99 0.96 -6.91
N TRP A 19 -3.86 1.31 -7.51
CA TRP A 19 -3.21 2.57 -7.20
C TRP A 19 -3.93 3.73 -7.87
N VAL A 20 -4.19 4.77 -7.09
CA VAL A 20 -4.74 6.04 -7.58
C VAL A 20 -3.98 7.19 -6.93
N ALA A 21 -4.06 8.37 -7.52
CA ALA A 21 -3.65 9.61 -6.87
C ALA A 21 -4.74 10.66 -7.01
N ARG A 22 -4.90 11.48 -5.98
CA ARG A 22 -5.83 12.62 -5.98
C ARG A 22 -5.11 13.88 -6.46
N CYS A 23 -5.85 14.76 -7.12
CA CYS A 23 -5.33 16.05 -7.54
C CYS A 23 -4.87 16.86 -6.31
N PRO A 24 -3.62 17.35 -6.27
CA PRO A 24 -3.13 18.10 -5.12
C PRO A 24 -3.61 19.54 -5.07
N ARG A 25 -4.32 20.02 -6.11
CA ARG A 25 -4.90 21.36 -6.12
C ARG A 25 -6.07 21.41 -5.12
N PRO A 26 -6.08 22.36 -4.17
CA PRO A 26 -7.21 22.54 -3.27
C PRO A 26 -8.54 22.63 -4.02
N LEU A 27 -9.56 21.93 -3.50
CA LEU A 27 -10.93 21.86 -4.04
C LEU A 27 -11.09 21.10 -5.37
N CYS A 28 -10.01 20.63 -6.00
CA CYS A 28 -10.13 19.72 -7.14
C CYS A 28 -10.34 18.29 -6.63
N THR A 29 -11.49 17.69 -6.96
CA THR A 29 -11.84 16.33 -6.52
C THR A 29 -11.45 15.24 -7.51
N ASN A 30 -10.76 15.60 -8.59
CA ASN A 30 -10.30 14.64 -9.58
C ASN A 30 -9.23 13.70 -9.04
N ALA A 31 -9.22 12.49 -9.57
CA ALA A 31 -8.22 11.47 -9.29
C ALA A 31 -7.82 10.77 -10.60
N LEU A 32 -6.64 10.15 -10.58
CA LEU A 32 -6.08 9.42 -11.71
C LEU A 32 -5.70 8.02 -11.21
N ALA A 33 -6.05 6.99 -11.99
CA ALA A 33 -5.50 5.66 -11.79
C ALA A 33 -4.02 5.67 -12.19
N LEU A 34 -3.17 5.08 -11.36
CA LEU A 34 -1.72 5.06 -11.56
C LEU A 34 -1.27 3.70 -12.07
N ASP A 35 -0.32 3.72 -13.01
CA ASP A 35 0.52 2.55 -13.27
C ASP A 35 1.63 2.45 -12.21
N PRO A 36 2.06 1.24 -11.79
CA PRO A 36 3.13 1.06 -10.82
C PRO A 36 4.40 1.85 -11.19
N GLY A 37 4.88 2.68 -10.25
CA GLY A 37 6.07 3.51 -10.44
C GLY A 37 5.88 4.76 -11.30
N GLN A 38 4.66 5.05 -11.76
CA GLN A 38 4.34 6.31 -12.45
C GLN A 38 4.74 7.51 -11.58
N ASN A 39 5.55 8.42 -12.12
CA ASN A 39 6.15 9.54 -11.37
C ASN A 39 5.44 10.88 -11.60
N LEU A 40 4.51 10.95 -12.55
CA LEU A 40 3.81 12.17 -12.94
C LEU A 40 2.29 11.96 -12.90
N PHE A 41 1.60 12.84 -12.21
CA PHE A 41 0.15 12.99 -12.22
C PHE A 41 -0.21 14.14 -13.16
N VAL A 42 -1.22 13.96 -14.01
CA VAL A 42 -1.74 15.04 -14.87
C VAL A 42 -3.27 15.10 -14.75
N CYS A 43 -3.79 16.25 -14.32
CA CYS A 43 -5.22 16.45 -14.06
C CYS A 43 -6.00 16.79 -15.36
N THR A 44 -6.22 15.80 -16.21
CA THR A 44 -6.89 15.95 -17.53
C THR A 44 -8.27 15.32 -17.63
N GLY A 45 -8.80 14.75 -16.55
CA GLY A 45 -10.16 14.21 -16.50
C GLY A 45 -11.24 15.26 -16.76
N LEU A 46 -12.50 14.83 -16.90
CA LEU A 46 -13.63 15.74 -17.06
C LEU A 46 -13.70 16.71 -15.86
N GLY A 47 -13.68 18.02 -16.12
CA GLY A 47 -13.58 19.04 -15.05
C GLY A 47 -12.19 19.14 -14.41
N GLY A 48 -11.16 18.59 -15.05
CA GLY A 48 -9.76 18.68 -14.66
C GLY A 48 -9.26 20.11 -14.60
N CYS A 49 -8.38 20.38 -13.63
CA CYS A 49 -7.81 21.72 -13.47
C CYS A 49 -6.51 21.94 -14.29
N GLY A 50 -6.06 20.91 -15.02
CA GLY A 50 -4.89 20.96 -15.90
C GLY A 50 -3.53 20.94 -15.21
N ILE A 51 -3.47 20.86 -13.87
CA ILE A 51 -2.19 20.81 -13.15
C ILE A 51 -1.50 19.46 -13.37
N ASP A 52 -0.18 19.50 -13.45
CA ASP A 52 0.71 18.37 -13.31
C ASP A 52 1.42 18.39 -11.95
N ALA A 53 1.71 17.22 -11.41
CA ALA A 53 2.35 17.10 -10.11
C ALA A 53 3.21 15.83 -10.03
N PRO A 54 4.33 15.84 -9.29
CA PRO A 54 5.07 14.63 -9.01
C PRO A 54 4.22 13.67 -8.17
N VAL A 55 4.36 12.37 -8.43
CA VAL A 55 3.73 11.31 -7.65
C VAL A 55 4.67 10.80 -6.56
N ILE A 56 4.20 10.77 -5.32
CA ILE A 56 4.92 10.18 -4.19
C ILE A 56 4.32 8.81 -3.88
N TRP A 57 5.14 7.78 -4.04
CA TRP A 57 4.81 6.40 -3.70
C TRP A 57 5.15 6.09 -2.24
N PRO A 58 4.46 5.13 -1.60
CA PRO A 58 4.92 4.57 -0.33
C PRO A 58 6.29 3.92 -0.48
N ALA A 59 6.97 3.71 0.64
CA ALA A 59 8.32 3.14 0.65
C ALA A 59 8.36 1.70 0.12
N ASP A 60 7.24 0.96 0.23
CA ASP A 60 7.09 -0.44 -0.15
C ASP A 60 5.65 -0.74 -0.65
N PRO A 61 5.31 -0.33 -1.89
CA PRO A 61 3.98 -0.55 -2.46
C PRO A 61 3.64 -2.04 -2.61
N GLN A 62 4.63 -2.89 -2.86
CA GLN A 62 4.44 -4.34 -3.04
C GLN A 62 4.02 -5.00 -1.72
N ALA A 63 4.62 -4.61 -0.60
CA ALA A 63 4.19 -5.09 0.70
C ALA A 63 2.75 -4.68 1.03
N ILE A 64 2.37 -3.43 0.70
CA ILE A 64 0.99 -2.96 0.87
C ILE A 64 0.02 -3.82 0.05
N GLU A 65 0.28 -4.00 -1.24
CA GLU A 65 -0.57 -4.80 -2.14
C GLU A 65 -0.80 -6.20 -1.59
N ALA A 66 0.27 -6.91 -1.24
CA ALA A 66 0.17 -8.28 -0.77
C ALA A 66 -0.53 -8.41 0.60
N ILE A 67 -0.39 -7.43 1.50
CA ILE A 67 -1.20 -7.39 2.73
C ILE A 67 -2.68 -7.16 2.39
N LEU A 68 -2.98 -6.24 1.46
CA LEU A 68 -4.36 -5.98 1.03
C LEU A 68 -4.99 -7.16 0.29
N GLU A 69 -4.21 -7.97 -0.43
CA GLU A 69 -4.69 -9.15 -1.16
C GLU A 69 -5.29 -10.22 -0.24
N MET A 70 -4.89 -10.24 1.03
CA MET A 70 -5.50 -11.10 2.05
C MET A 70 -7.00 -10.78 2.26
N ARG A 71 -7.45 -9.56 1.90
CA ARG A 71 -8.85 -9.17 1.98
C ARG A 71 -9.62 -9.78 0.80
N PRO A 72 -10.65 -10.62 1.05
CA PRO A 72 -11.40 -11.28 -0.03
C PRO A 72 -12.26 -10.31 -0.84
N VAL A 73 -12.72 -9.21 -0.23
CA VAL A 73 -13.57 -8.21 -0.87
C VAL A 73 -12.70 -7.11 -1.46
N GLY A 74 -12.60 -7.03 -2.79
CA GLY A 74 -11.75 -6.03 -3.46
C GLY A 74 -12.02 -4.58 -3.04
N ARG A 75 -13.28 -4.22 -2.73
CA ARG A 75 -13.66 -2.88 -2.27
C ARG A 75 -13.11 -2.50 -0.89
N THR A 76 -12.67 -3.47 -0.09
CA THR A 76 -12.05 -3.20 1.22
C THR A 76 -10.53 -3.12 1.14
N ARG A 77 -9.93 -3.27 -0.04
CA ARG A 77 -8.48 -3.17 -0.26
C ARG A 77 -8.04 -1.72 -0.40
N ASN A 78 -8.03 -1.00 0.71
CA ASN A 78 -7.67 0.41 0.75
C ASN A 78 -6.43 0.62 1.63
N TRP A 79 -5.59 1.54 1.22
CA TRP A 79 -4.47 2.06 2.01
C TRP A 79 -4.34 3.55 1.73
N LEU A 80 -4.19 4.34 2.79
CA LEU A 80 -4.06 5.78 2.73
C LEU A 80 -2.62 6.22 3.06
N PRO A 81 -2.13 7.30 2.44
CA PRO A 81 -0.85 7.89 2.79
C PRO A 81 -0.76 8.20 4.29
N GLY A 82 0.23 7.60 4.95
CA GLY A 82 0.46 7.72 6.39
C GLY A 82 0.15 6.45 7.19
N GLU A 83 -0.64 5.52 6.65
CA GLU A 83 -0.85 4.21 7.28
C GLU A 83 0.42 3.35 7.17
N THR A 84 0.76 2.64 8.24
CA THR A 84 1.91 1.72 8.26
C THR A 84 1.54 0.32 7.79
N LEU A 85 2.53 -0.52 7.48
CA LEU A 85 2.29 -1.93 7.14
C LEU A 85 1.73 -2.69 8.37
N GLU A 86 2.15 -2.29 9.57
CA GLU A 86 1.63 -2.79 10.84
C GLU A 86 0.16 -2.43 11.04
N ASP A 87 -0.25 -1.20 10.71
CA ASP A 87 -1.66 -0.77 10.79
C ASP A 87 -2.54 -1.64 9.88
N LEU A 88 -2.12 -1.84 8.63
CA LEU A 88 -2.83 -2.70 7.69
C LEU A 88 -2.94 -4.15 8.19
N LEU A 89 -1.87 -4.68 8.77
CA LEU A 89 -1.84 -6.03 9.29
C LEU A 89 -2.73 -6.17 10.53
N ALA A 90 -2.73 -5.19 11.42
CA ALA A 90 -3.59 -5.13 12.59
C ALA A 90 -5.07 -5.02 12.20
N GLU A 91 -5.41 -4.20 11.20
CA GLU A 91 -6.75 -4.11 10.63
C GLU A 91 -7.19 -5.45 10.03
N ASN A 92 -6.34 -6.09 9.21
CA ASN A 92 -6.63 -7.41 8.66
C ASN A 92 -6.88 -8.45 9.75
N ALA A 93 -6.09 -8.43 10.84
CA ALA A 93 -6.29 -9.32 11.98
C ALA A 93 -7.64 -9.07 12.67
N ALA A 94 -7.98 -7.81 12.95
CA ALA A 94 -9.24 -7.43 13.56
C ALA A 94 -10.47 -7.84 12.73
N HIS A 95 -10.32 -7.88 11.40
CA HIS A 95 -11.37 -8.30 10.47
C HIS A 95 -11.27 -9.76 10.01
N GLY A 96 -10.42 -10.58 10.65
CA GLY A 96 -10.29 -12.01 10.32
C GLY A 96 -9.81 -12.28 8.88
N CYS A 97 -9.08 -11.34 8.29
CA CYS A 97 -8.53 -11.45 6.94
C CYS A 97 -7.16 -12.15 6.90
N LEU A 98 -6.55 -12.47 8.05
CA LEU A 98 -5.32 -13.27 8.07
C LEU A 98 -5.63 -14.71 7.67
N THR A 99 -4.79 -15.30 6.81
CA THR A 99 -5.00 -16.69 6.39
C THR A 99 -4.75 -17.66 7.56
N PRO A 100 -5.38 -18.85 7.56
CA PRO A 100 -5.12 -19.87 8.55
C PRO A 100 -3.64 -20.22 8.67
N GLU A 101 -2.88 -20.21 7.56
CA GLU A 101 -1.44 -20.44 7.57
C GLU A 101 -0.68 -19.36 8.34
N ILE A 102 -1.03 -18.09 8.13
CA ILE A 102 -0.43 -16.95 8.86
C ILE A 102 -0.76 -17.04 10.35
N LEU A 103 -2.00 -17.40 10.70
CA LEU A 103 -2.43 -17.59 12.09
C LEU A 103 -1.74 -18.78 12.75
N ALA A 104 -1.58 -19.90 12.05
CA ALA A 104 -0.83 -21.06 12.56
C ALA A 104 0.65 -20.71 12.77
N LEU A 105 1.26 -20.02 11.81
CA LEU A 105 2.62 -19.51 11.91
C LEU A 105 2.78 -18.52 13.07
N ALA A 106 1.75 -17.71 13.36
CA ALA A 106 1.71 -16.82 14.52
C ALA A 106 1.64 -17.57 15.87
N GLY A 107 1.01 -18.74 15.89
CA GLY A 107 0.77 -19.54 17.09
C GLY A 107 1.84 -20.60 17.42
N LEU A 108 2.68 -20.97 16.46
CA LEU A 108 3.65 -22.08 16.58
C LEU A 108 4.96 -21.73 17.28
N ALA A 109 5.28 -20.45 17.49
CA ALA A 109 6.48 -20.06 18.19
C ALA A 109 6.14 -19.80 19.67
N GLY A 110 6.72 -20.61 20.57
CA GLY A 110 6.66 -20.39 22.02
C GLY A 110 7.24 -19.04 22.49
N GLU A 111 7.79 -18.25 21.55
CA GLU A 111 8.08 -16.84 21.63
C GLU A 111 7.30 -16.13 20.51
N ARG A 112 6.61 -15.02 20.81
CA ARG A 112 5.73 -14.31 19.86
C ARG A 112 6.43 -14.11 18.50
N PRO A 113 6.04 -14.85 17.46
CA PRO A 113 6.72 -14.75 16.17
C PRO A 113 6.43 -13.38 15.56
N VAL A 114 7.49 -12.74 15.04
CA VAL A 114 7.37 -11.46 14.36
C VAL A 114 6.73 -11.71 12.99
N LEU A 115 5.44 -11.39 12.87
CA LEU A 115 4.70 -11.54 11.61
C LEU A 115 5.28 -10.64 10.52
N LEU A 116 5.64 -9.41 10.88
CA LEU A 116 6.28 -8.44 10.02
C LEU A 116 7.24 -7.60 10.86
N ALA A 117 8.46 -7.41 10.37
CA ALA A 117 9.40 -6.43 10.88
C ALA A 117 9.58 -5.35 9.81
N THR A 118 9.49 -4.09 10.19
CA THR A 118 9.71 -2.96 9.28
C THR A 118 10.85 -2.06 9.71
N LEU A 119 11.45 -1.40 8.72
CA LEU A 119 12.38 -0.29 8.90
C LEU A 119 12.03 0.78 7.88
N ASP A 120 11.76 2.00 8.34
CA ASP A 120 11.38 3.14 7.50
C ASP A 120 10.24 2.85 6.51
N GLY A 121 9.21 2.14 6.98
CA GLY A 121 8.02 1.80 6.20
C GLY A 121 8.24 0.70 5.14
N ARG A 122 9.38 0.00 5.18
CA ARG A 122 9.66 -1.14 4.32
C ARG A 122 9.65 -2.45 5.11
N ALA A 123 9.16 -3.52 4.50
CA ALA A 123 9.29 -4.84 5.09
C ALA A 123 10.75 -5.31 5.04
N VAL A 124 11.36 -5.60 6.20
CA VAL A 124 12.76 -6.06 6.31
C VAL A 124 12.90 -7.44 6.96
N GLY A 125 11.82 -8.00 7.48
CA GLY A 125 11.86 -9.28 8.17
C GLY A 125 10.48 -9.80 8.58
N GLY A 126 10.48 -10.97 9.22
CA GLY A 126 9.26 -11.65 9.63
C GLY A 126 8.72 -12.61 8.58
N ILE A 127 7.68 -13.32 8.98
CA ILE A 127 7.10 -14.43 8.20
C ILE A 127 6.49 -13.91 6.90
N LEU A 128 5.80 -12.76 6.95
CA LEU A 128 5.21 -12.15 5.79
C LEU A 128 6.28 -11.64 4.81
N HIS A 129 7.38 -11.08 5.30
CA HIS A 129 8.47 -10.62 4.42
C HIS A 129 9.01 -11.75 3.52
N GLN A 130 9.16 -12.97 4.03
CA GLN A 130 9.60 -14.10 3.21
C GLN A 130 8.60 -14.47 2.09
N GLN A 131 7.30 -14.36 2.37
CA GLN A 131 6.25 -14.57 1.36
C GLN A 131 6.20 -13.43 0.35
N LEU A 132 6.39 -12.18 0.78
CA LEU A 132 6.47 -11.00 -0.08
C LEU A 132 7.65 -11.10 -1.06
N VAL A 133 8.84 -11.47 -0.57
CA VAL A 133 10.03 -11.68 -1.40
C VAL A 133 9.83 -12.83 -2.41
N ALA A 134 9.09 -13.88 -2.04
CA ALA A 134 8.76 -14.97 -2.94
C ALA A 134 7.70 -14.58 -4.00
N ALA A 135 6.76 -13.70 -3.65
CA ALA A 135 5.76 -13.16 -4.57
C ALA A 135 6.38 -12.17 -5.58
N GLY A 136 7.24 -11.25 -5.14
CA GLY A 136 7.95 -10.30 -6.00
C GLY A 136 9.01 -10.92 -6.93
N ARG A 137 9.34 -12.21 -6.77
CA ARG A 137 10.15 -12.99 -7.74
C ARG A 137 9.33 -13.55 -8.91
N ARG A 138 7.99 -13.44 -8.87
CA ARG A 138 7.13 -13.75 -10.00
C ARG A 138 6.87 -12.45 -10.76
N GLU A 139 7.51 -12.35 -11.93
CA GLU A 139 7.30 -11.33 -12.98
C GLU A 139 8.05 -9.98 -12.86
N ILE A 140 9.36 -10.05 -13.12
CA ILE A 140 10.01 -9.12 -14.07
C ILE A 140 10.76 -10.00 -15.06
N GLY A 141 10.03 -10.49 -16.07
CA GLY A 141 10.54 -11.47 -17.02
C GLY A 141 9.62 -11.65 -18.21
N ALA A 142 9.59 -10.65 -19.10
CA ALA A 142 9.60 -10.73 -20.56
C ALA A 142 9.20 -9.36 -21.14
#